data_AF-A0A3N5CGY4-F1
#
_entry.id   AF-A0A3N5CGY4-F1
#
_cell.length_a   1.000
_cell.length_b   1.000
_cell.length_c   1.000
_cell.angle_alpha   90.00
_cell.angle_beta   90.00
_cell.angle_gamma   90.00
#
_symmetry.space_group_name_H-M   'P 1'
#
loop_
_entity.id
_entity.type
_entity.pdbx_description
1 polymer ?
#
loop_
_entity_poly.entity_id
_entity_poly.type
_entity_poly.pdbx_seq_one_letter_code
_entity_poly.pdbx_strand_id
1 'polypeptide(L)'
;MFQPLLDAYIDSTQIEETTHKPPLNIALANWWPLKNSEKKGFRDFILHVILKQRYKIILHQNPNEPSDLVFGNPLEQARKILSYQNTKRVFYTGENEAPNFNLFDYAIGFDELNFNDRYLRMPLYYAYLHYKAEIVNDTTSPYKLKADSLYTLKKPSHHFEENHPNLCAVVNNEIDPLKRGFASFVASNPNAPIRNAFYDALNSIEPVTGGGSVKNTLGYNVKNKNEFLSQYKFNLCFENTQGYGYLKAMA
;
A
#
# COMPACT_ATOMS: atom_id res chain seq x y z
N MET A 1 12.67 13.90 3.62
CA MET A 1 12.94 13.31 4.95
C MET A 1 11.85 12.29 5.26
N PHE A 2 12.17 10.99 5.31
CA PHE A 2 11.19 9.92 5.55
C PHE A 2 11.08 9.52 7.03
N GLN A 3 12.16 9.66 7.83
CA GLN A 3 12.17 9.25 9.24
C GLN A 3 11.01 9.85 10.07
N PRO A 4 10.70 11.16 10.02
CA PRO A 4 9.59 11.70 10.81
C PRO A 4 8.21 11.16 10.40
N LEU A 5 8.03 10.81 9.12
CA LEU A 5 6.80 10.18 8.64
C LEU A 5 6.69 8.72 9.14
N LEU A 6 7.81 8.01 9.18
CA LEU A 6 7.87 6.68 9.78
C LEU A 6 7.58 6.74 11.27
N ASP A 7 8.17 7.69 12.00
CA ASP A 7 7.93 7.87 13.44
C ASP A 7 6.45 8.11 13.73
N ALA A 8 5.84 9.05 13.00
CA ALA A 8 4.40 9.35 13.12
C ALA A 8 3.52 8.12 12.79
N TYR A 9 3.90 7.32 11.81
CA TYR A 9 3.21 6.07 11.48
C TYR A 9 3.35 5.03 12.60
N ILE A 10 4.53 4.87 13.18
CA ILE A 10 4.74 3.93 14.29
C ILE A 10 3.93 4.36 15.51
N ASP A 11 3.89 5.65 15.83
CA ASP A 11 3.06 6.17 16.91
C ASP A 11 1.56 5.95 16.65
N SER A 12 1.09 6.04 15.40
CA SER A 12 -0.30 5.74 15.04
C SER A 12 -0.67 4.25 15.11
N THR A 13 0.31 3.36 15.32
CA THR A 13 0.07 1.91 15.42
C THR A 13 -0.05 1.41 16.85
N GLN A 14 0.12 2.30 17.84
CA GLN A 14 0.01 1.96 19.25
C GLN A 14 -1.44 1.60 19.61
N ILE A 15 -1.59 0.41 20.19
CA ILE A 15 -2.86 -0.12 20.65
C ILE A 15 -2.60 -0.89 21.95
N GLU A 16 -3.53 -0.82 22.89
CA GLU A 16 -3.41 -1.57 24.16
C GLU A 16 -3.34 -3.08 23.90
N GLU A 17 -2.57 -3.85 24.67
CA GLU A 17 -2.55 -5.30 24.52
C GLU A 17 -3.87 -5.93 25.01
N THR A 18 -4.29 -7.03 24.37
CA THR A 18 -5.44 -7.82 24.84
C THR A 18 -5.06 -9.29 24.92
N THR A 19 -5.43 -9.93 26.03
CA THR A 19 -5.24 -11.36 26.27
C THR A 19 -6.34 -12.21 25.64
N HIS A 20 -7.54 -11.64 25.44
CA HIS A 20 -8.66 -12.31 24.81
C HIS A 20 -8.91 -11.76 23.40
N LYS A 21 -8.96 -12.66 22.42
CA LYS A 21 -9.25 -12.35 21.00
C LYS A 21 -10.44 -13.18 20.54
N PRO A 22 -11.66 -12.60 20.47
CA PRO A 22 -12.83 -13.33 19.99
C PRO A 22 -12.65 -13.75 18.53
N PRO A 23 -13.30 -14.85 18.09
CA PRO A 23 -13.27 -15.26 16.69
C PRO A 23 -13.94 -14.22 15.79
N LEU A 24 -13.43 -14.05 14.57
CA LEU A 24 -14.03 -13.22 13.53
C LEU A 24 -13.93 -13.95 12.19
N ASN A 25 -15.07 -14.39 11.65
CA ASN A 25 -15.18 -15.09 10.38
C ASN A 25 -15.31 -14.07 9.25
N ILE A 26 -14.30 -14.01 8.39
CA ILE A 26 -14.23 -13.07 7.27
C ILE A 26 -14.21 -13.85 5.97
N ALA A 27 -15.21 -13.59 5.13
CA ALA A 27 -15.24 -14.03 3.76
C ALA A 27 -14.56 -13.00 2.85
N LEU A 28 -13.72 -13.49 1.92
CA LEU A 28 -13.08 -12.68 0.90
C LEU A 28 -13.75 -12.95 -0.45
N ALA A 29 -14.75 -12.15 -0.81
CA ALA A 29 -15.52 -12.42 -2.01
C ALA A 29 -14.65 -12.40 -3.29
N ASN A 30 -13.73 -11.44 -3.40
CA ASN A 30 -12.95 -11.23 -4.63
C ASN A 30 -11.43 -11.10 -4.40
N TRP A 31 -10.66 -11.56 -5.40
CA TRP A 31 -9.25 -11.27 -5.77
C TRP A 31 -8.12 -11.47 -4.76
N TRP A 32 -8.36 -11.43 -3.46
CA TRP A 32 -7.31 -11.75 -2.51
C TRP A 32 -7.09 -13.26 -2.41
N PRO A 33 -5.87 -13.76 -2.65
CA PRO A 33 -5.58 -15.16 -2.48
C PRO A 33 -5.70 -15.55 -1.00
N LEU A 34 -6.38 -16.67 -0.71
CA LEU A 34 -6.48 -17.23 0.64
C LEU A 34 -5.13 -17.78 1.15
N LYS A 35 -4.32 -18.30 0.22
CA LYS A 35 -2.97 -18.81 0.50
C LYS A 35 -1.95 -17.71 0.26
N ASN A 36 -0.83 -17.79 0.98
CA ASN A 36 0.38 -17.03 0.65
C ASN A 36 0.83 -17.49 -0.75
N SER A 37 0.43 -16.77 -1.79
CA SER A 37 1.03 -16.91 -3.11
C SER A 37 2.28 -16.04 -3.18
N GLU A 38 3.02 -16.09 -4.29
CA GLU A 38 4.18 -15.21 -4.53
C GLU A 38 3.84 -13.70 -4.46
N LYS A 39 2.55 -13.34 -4.42
CA LYS A 39 2.06 -11.97 -4.25
C LYS A 39 1.45 -11.80 -2.85
N LYS A 40 1.77 -10.67 -2.20
CA LYS A 40 1.19 -10.29 -0.89
C LYS A 40 -0.34 -10.40 -0.92
N GLY A 41 -0.90 -11.20 -0.02
CA GLY A 41 -2.34 -11.45 0.07
C GLY A 41 -3.02 -10.56 1.12
N PHE A 42 -4.30 -10.83 1.43
CA PHE A 42 -5.01 -10.10 2.50
C PHE A 42 -4.30 -10.21 3.84
N ARG A 43 -3.66 -11.36 4.11
CA ARG A 43 -2.95 -11.60 5.38
C ARG A 43 -1.79 -10.64 5.64
N ASP A 44 -1.17 -10.17 4.56
CA ASP A 44 -0.07 -9.20 4.60
C ASP A 44 -0.59 -7.76 4.50
N PHE A 45 -1.89 -7.57 4.26
CA PHE A 45 -2.46 -6.24 4.16
C PHE A 45 -2.69 -5.62 5.54
N ILE A 46 -2.46 -4.32 5.69
CA ILE A 46 -2.50 -3.61 6.98
C ILE A 46 -3.83 -3.81 7.71
N LEU A 47 -4.97 -3.89 7.00
CA LEU A 47 -6.26 -4.11 7.63
C LEU A 47 -6.32 -5.45 8.37
N HIS A 48 -5.77 -6.52 7.80
CA HIS A 48 -5.67 -7.81 8.47
C HIS A 48 -4.73 -7.74 9.67
N VAL A 49 -3.59 -7.04 9.54
CA VAL A 49 -2.62 -6.85 10.63
C VAL A 49 -3.27 -6.16 11.82
N ILE A 50 -4.07 -5.11 11.59
CA ILE A 50 -4.83 -4.40 12.62
C ILE A 50 -5.88 -5.31 13.26
N LEU A 51 -6.73 -5.96 12.44
CA LEU A 51 -7.81 -6.82 12.93
C LEU A 51 -7.25 -8.00 13.77
N LYS A 52 -6.10 -8.57 13.40
CA LYS A 52 -5.48 -9.70 14.11
C LYS A 52 -4.98 -9.31 15.52
N GLN A 53 -4.80 -8.03 15.79
CA GLN A 53 -4.47 -7.56 17.14
C GLN A 53 -5.64 -7.71 18.10
N ARG A 54 -6.88 -7.73 17.58
CA ARG A 54 -8.11 -7.78 18.38
C ARG A 54 -8.90 -9.08 18.22
N TYR A 55 -8.77 -9.75 17.08
CA TYR A 55 -9.59 -10.91 16.73
C TYR A 55 -8.75 -12.12 16.34
N LYS A 56 -9.31 -13.32 16.60
CA LYS A 56 -8.85 -14.57 15.99
C LYS A 56 -9.52 -14.70 14.62
N ILE A 57 -8.86 -14.21 13.59
CA ILE A 57 -9.39 -14.15 12.23
C ILE A 57 -9.45 -15.55 11.60
N ILE A 58 -10.60 -15.88 11.02
CA ILE A 58 -10.82 -17.07 10.19
C ILE A 58 -11.18 -16.56 8.79
N LEU A 59 -10.36 -16.87 7.79
CA LEU A 59 -10.56 -16.44 6.41
C LEU A 59 -11.11 -17.60 5.56
N HIS A 60 -12.12 -17.32 4.75
CA HIS A 60 -12.68 -18.28 3.79
C HIS A 60 -13.21 -17.60 2.52
N GLN A 61 -13.61 -18.40 1.53
CA GLN A 61 -14.17 -17.96 0.24
C GLN A 61 -15.45 -18.72 -0.12
N ASN A 62 -15.98 -19.51 0.81
CA ASN A 62 -17.15 -20.33 0.59
C ASN A 62 -18.42 -19.53 0.97
N PRO A 63 -19.30 -19.22 0.00
CA PRO A 63 -20.53 -18.47 0.27
C PRO A 63 -21.55 -19.24 1.14
N ASN A 64 -21.36 -20.55 1.30
CA ASN A 64 -22.23 -21.38 2.13
C ASN A 64 -21.76 -21.46 3.59
N GLU A 65 -20.59 -20.92 3.92
CA GLU A 65 -20.10 -20.84 5.30
C GLU A 65 -20.59 -19.52 5.95
N PRO A 66 -20.97 -19.55 7.23
CA PRO A 66 -21.38 -18.33 7.93
C PRO A 66 -20.21 -17.35 8.05
N SER A 67 -20.46 -16.08 7.75
CA SER A 67 -19.47 -15.00 7.83
C SER A 67 -19.99 -13.85 8.66
N ASP A 68 -19.15 -13.30 9.53
CA ASP A 68 -19.45 -12.05 10.24
C ASP A 68 -19.30 -10.85 9.30
N LEU A 69 -18.28 -10.89 8.44
CA LEU A 69 -17.97 -9.87 7.45
C LEU A 69 -17.67 -10.50 6.09
N VAL A 70 -18.08 -9.82 5.01
CA VAL A 70 -17.65 -10.12 3.63
C VAL A 70 -16.94 -8.89 3.05
N PHE A 71 -15.66 -9.03 2.71
CA PHE A 71 -14.92 -8.01 1.96
C PHE A 71 -15.02 -8.25 0.46
N GLY A 72 -15.20 -7.17 -0.31
CA GLY A 72 -15.14 -7.22 -1.76
C GLY A 72 -15.39 -5.86 -2.41
N ASN A 73 -15.56 -5.88 -3.72
CA ASN A 73 -15.94 -4.73 -4.53
C ASN A 73 -16.81 -5.16 -5.72
N PRO A 74 -17.59 -4.26 -6.33
CA PRO A 74 -18.65 -4.64 -7.27
C PRO A 74 -18.12 -5.05 -8.65
N LEU A 75 -16.88 -4.65 -9.00
CA LEU A 75 -16.24 -4.95 -10.28
C LEU A 75 -16.30 -6.45 -10.60
N GLU A 76 -17.09 -6.79 -11.63
CA GLU A 76 -17.30 -8.11 -12.24
C GLU A 76 -17.88 -9.23 -11.36
N GLN A 77 -18.07 -9.03 -10.06
CA GLN A 77 -18.44 -10.11 -9.12
C GLN A 77 -19.50 -9.73 -8.09
N ALA A 78 -20.33 -8.71 -8.36
CA ALA A 78 -21.45 -8.35 -7.49
C ALA A 78 -22.34 -9.56 -7.11
N ARG A 79 -22.61 -10.48 -8.06
CA ARG A 79 -23.37 -11.72 -7.78
C ARG A 79 -22.74 -12.60 -6.70
N LYS A 80 -21.42 -12.68 -6.64
CA LYS A 80 -20.67 -13.47 -5.65
C LYS A 80 -20.69 -12.80 -4.28
N ILE A 81 -20.66 -11.48 -4.21
CA ILE A 81 -20.83 -10.75 -2.95
C ILE A 81 -22.25 -10.94 -2.43
N LEU A 82 -23.23 -10.82 -3.31
CA LEU A 82 -24.64 -11.01 -2.99
C LEU A 82 -24.98 -12.46 -2.61
N SER A 83 -24.18 -13.46 -3.01
CA SER A 83 -24.42 -14.85 -2.62
C SER A 83 -24.19 -15.13 -1.14
N TYR A 84 -23.41 -14.29 -0.44
CA TYR A 84 -23.30 -14.37 1.01
C TYR A 84 -24.54 -13.72 1.64
N GLN A 85 -25.42 -14.55 2.19
CA GLN A 85 -26.69 -14.12 2.79
C GLN A 85 -26.49 -13.75 4.27
N ASN A 86 -27.30 -12.80 4.76
CA ASN A 86 -27.38 -12.41 6.18
C ASN A 86 -26.02 -12.10 6.84
N THR A 87 -25.17 -11.33 6.15
CA THR A 87 -23.84 -10.92 6.62
C THR A 87 -23.60 -9.45 6.33
N LYS A 88 -22.69 -8.82 7.07
CA LYS A 88 -22.31 -7.41 6.85
C LYS A 88 -21.27 -7.34 5.74
N ARG A 89 -21.59 -6.59 4.70
CA ARG A 89 -20.74 -6.42 3.52
C ARG A 89 -19.89 -5.16 3.68
N VAL A 90 -18.59 -5.31 3.50
CA VAL A 90 -17.61 -4.22 3.59
C VAL A 90 -16.98 -4.02 2.21
N PHE A 91 -17.24 -2.88 1.61
CA PHE A 91 -16.56 -2.46 0.38
C PHE A 91 -15.10 -2.11 0.70
N TYR A 92 -14.17 -2.64 -0.09
CA TYR A 92 -12.79 -2.19 -0.11
C TYR A 92 -12.22 -2.36 -1.51
N THR A 93 -11.51 -1.34 -2.00
CA THR A 93 -10.80 -1.39 -3.29
C THR A 93 -9.53 -0.58 -3.23
N GLY A 94 -8.54 -1.00 -4.03
CA GLY A 94 -7.35 -0.19 -4.29
C GLY A 94 -7.53 0.78 -5.45
N GLU A 95 -8.67 0.77 -6.15
CA GLU A 95 -8.91 1.61 -7.33
C GLU A 95 -9.62 2.92 -6.98
N ASN A 96 -9.61 3.87 -7.92
CA ASN A 96 -10.33 5.14 -7.81
C ASN A 96 -11.82 4.92 -8.06
N GLU A 97 -12.51 4.33 -7.08
CA GLU A 97 -13.92 3.95 -7.18
C GLU A 97 -14.64 4.28 -5.87
N ALA A 98 -15.71 5.06 -5.97
CA ALA A 98 -16.57 5.37 -4.84
C ALA A 98 -17.46 4.17 -4.47
N PRO A 99 -17.73 3.94 -3.18
CA PRO A 99 -18.54 2.81 -2.72
C PRO A 99 -20.02 2.90 -3.14
N ASN A 100 -20.63 1.76 -3.47
CA ASN A 100 -22.07 1.64 -3.66
C ASN A 100 -22.77 1.16 -2.36
N PHE A 101 -23.28 2.10 -1.57
CA PHE A 101 -23.94 1.84 -0.29
C PHE A 101 -25.31 1.13 -0.37
N ASN A 102 -25.86 0.91 -1.57
CA ASN A 102 -27.03 0.04 -1.76
C ASN A 102 -26.62 -1.45 -1.75
N LEU A 103 -25.38 -1.75 -2.14
CA LEU A 103 -24.84 -3.11 -2.17
C LEU A 103 -24.08 -3.48 -0.89
N PHE A 104 -23.39 -2.51 -0.31
CA PHE A 104 -22.52 -2.69 0.85
C PHE A 104 -23.02 -1.94 2.08
N ASP A 105 -22.96 -2.61 3.24
CA ASP A 105 -23.35 -2.02 4.52
C ASP A 105 -22.32 -0.98 4.98
N TYR A 106 -21.04 -1.30 4.82
CA TYR A 106 -19.89 -0.45 5.20
C TYR A 106 -18.93 -0.30 4.03
N ALA A 107 -18.08 0.73 4.07
CA ALA A 107 -17.06 0.96 3.07
C ALA A 107 -15.78 1.53 3.66
N ILE A 108 -14.65 1.11 3.09
CA ILE A 108 -13.32 1.64 3.34
C ILE A 108 -12.76 2.14 2.01
N GLY A 109 -12.41 3.42 1.92
CA GLY A 109 -12.00 4.03 0.65
C GLY A 109 -11.13 5.27 0.78
N PHE A 110 -11.09 6.03 -0.32
CA PHE A 110 -10.26 7.22 -0.49
C PHE A 110 -11.01 8.55 -0.32
N ASP A 111 -12.31 8.55 -0.66
CA ASP A 111 -13.17 9.72 -0.67
C ASP A 111 -13.10 10.51 0.63
N GLU A 112 -13.14 11.84 0.52
CA GLU A 112 -13.30 12.77 1.63
C GLU A 112 -14.78 12.82 2.04
N LEU A 113 -15.33 11.65 2.37
CA LEU A 113 -16.70 11.43 2.75
C LEU A 113 -16.79 11.21 4.27
N ASN A 114 -17.78 11.82 4.90
CA ASN A 114 -18.24 11.38 6.22
C ASN A 114 -19.61 10.74 6.04
N PHE A 115 -19.73 9.45 6.35
CA PHE A 115 -21.00 8.75 6.40
C PHE A 115 -21.18 8.02 7.73
N ASN A 116 -20.93 8.74 8.82
CA ASN A 116 -21.03 8.26 10.19
C ASN A 116 -20.27 6.93 10.37
N ASP A 117 -20.95 5.90 10.86
CA ASP A 117 -20.42 4.56 11.11
C ASP A 117 -20.23 3.72 9.84
N ARG A 118 -20.82 4.12 8.70
CA ARG A 118 -20.80 3.35 7.46
C ARG A 118 -19.55 3.54 6.61
N TYR A 119 -18.75 4.57 6.87
CA TYR A 119 -17.59 4.88 6.04
C TYR A 119 -16.34 5.17 6.85
N LEU A 120 -15.23 4.51 6.47
CA LEU A 120 -13.89 4.79 6.98
C LEU A 120 -12.98 5.19 5.83
N ARG A 121 -12.40 6.39 5.91
CA ARG A 121 -11.35 6.80 4.98
C ARG A 121 -10.03 6.17 5.40
N MET A 122 -9.50 5.25 4.59
CA MET A 122 -8.19 4.63 4.80
C MET A 122 -7.46 4.49 3.46
N PRO A 123 -6.81 5.56 2.99
CA PRO A 123 -6.16 5.57 1.69
C PRO A 123 -4.99 4.58 1.63
N LEU A 124 -4.66 4.13 0.41
CA LEU A 124 -3.68 3.06 0.20
C LEU A 124 -2.26 3.44 0.65
N TYR A 125 -1.92 4.73 0.76
CA TYR A 125 -0.61 5.14 1.33
C TYR A 125 -0.38 4.56 2.74
N TYR A 126 -1.44 4.33 3.53
CA TYR A 126 -1.31 3.77 4.88
C TYR A 126 -0.83 2.31 4.85
N ALA A 127 -1.26 1.55 3.83
CA ALA A 127 -0.76 0.20 3.59
C ALA A 127 0.68 0.18 3.09
N TYR A 128 1.10 1.21 2.35
CA TYR A 128 2.51 1.32 1.97
C TYR A 128 3.40 1.71 3.14
N LEU A 129 2.96 2.58 4.04
CA LEU A 129 3.69 2.86 5.28
C LEU A 129 3.87 1.59 6.11
N HIS A 130 2.83 0.74 6.20
CA HIS A 130 2.94 -0.61 6.77
C HIS A 130 4.07 -1.41 6.12
N TYR A 131 4.10 -1.51 4.78
CA TYR A 131 5.15 -2.26 4.08
C TYR A 131 6.55 -1.67 4.25
N LYS A 132 6.68 -0.34 4.27
CA LYS A 132 7.97 0.33 4.52
C LYS A 132 8.42 0.03 5.95
N ALA A 133 7.54 0.12 6.95
CA ALA A 133 7.82 -0.23 8.33
C ALA A 133 8.26 -1.71 8.50
N GLU A 134 7.66 -2.64 7.76
CA GLU A 134 8.13 -4.05 7.76
C GLU A 134 9.54 -4.21 7.18
N ILE A 135 9.84 -3.54 6.05
CA ILE A 135 11.13 -3.70 5.36
C ILE A 135 12.27 -3.02 6.13
N VAL A 136 12.00 -1.93 6.86
CA VAL A 136 13.00 -1.25 7.69
C VAL A 136 13.23 -1.91 9.05
N ASN A 137 12.49 -2.98 9.40
CA ASN A 137 12.86 -3.85 10.51
C ASN A 137 14.07 -4.72 10.11
N ASP A 138 15.20 -4.06 9.90
CA ASP A 138 16.44 -4.60 9.41
C ASP A 138 17.60 -3.86 10.08
N THR A 139 18.61 -4.59 10.53
CA THR A 139 19.77 -4.01 11.25
C THR A 139 20.62 -3.06 10.41
N THR A 140 20.56 -3.18 9.08
CA THR A 140 21.29 -2.36 8.11
C THR A 140 20.42 -1.24 7.53
N SER A 141 19.17 -1.08 7.99
CA SER A 141 18.32 0.01 7.51
C SER A 141 18.83 1.38 8.00
N PRO A 142 18.83 2.40 7.12
CA PRO A 142 19.17 3.77 7.52
C PRO A 142 18.03 4.43 8.31
N TYR A 143 16.83 3.80 8.33
CA TYR A 143 15.68 4.25 9.10
C TYR A 143 15.56 3.46 10.40
N LYS A 144 15.11 4.13 11.46
CA LYS A 144 14.99 3.52 12.80
C LYS A 144 13.52 3.33 13.17
N LEU A 145 13.23 2.21 13.81
CA LEU A 145 11.94 1.94 14.43
C LEU A 145 12.05 2.18 15.93
N LYS A 146 10.97 2.70 16.52
CA LYS A 146 10.85 2.80 17.98
C LYS A 146 10.92 1.40 18.60
N ALA A 147 11.72 1.26 19.65
CA ALA A 147 11.81 0.02 20.43
C ALA A 147 10.43 -0.38 20.98
N ASP A 148 10.22 -1.69 21.15
CA ASP A 148 8.98 -2.29 21.67
C ASP A 148 7.70 -1.90 20.90
N SER A 149 7.84 -1.48 19.64
CA SER A 149 6.71 -1.24 18.75
C SER A 149 6.22 -2.54 18.09
N LEU A 150 5.01 -2.49 17.51
CA LEU A 150 4.42 -3.61 16.78
C LEU A 150 5.36 -4.19 15.70
N TYR A 151 6.17 -3.34 15.09
CA TYR A 151 7.05 -3.70 13.97
C TYR A 151 8.41 -4.26 14.41
N THR A 152 8.80 -4.07 15.67
CA THR A 152 10.04 -4.64 16.24
C THR A 152 9.81 -5.97 16.95
N LEU A 153 8.56 -6.47 17.02
CA LEU A 153 8.24 -7.78 17.61
C LEU A 153 8.77 -8.96 16.79
N LYS A 154 8.90 -8.78 15.47
CA LYS A 154 9.52 -9.78 14.59
C LYS A 154 11.04 -9.61 14.62
N LYS A 155 11.79 -10.72 14.50
CA LYS A 155 13.25 -10.66 14.35
C LYS A 155 13.63 -9.81 13.13
N PRO A 156 14.60 -8.89 13.25
CA PRO A 156 15.02 -8.06 12.14
C PRO A 156 15.78 -8.87 11.09
N SER A 157 15.79 -8.39 9.85
CA SER A 157 16.67 -8.87 8.78
C SER A 157 18.03 -8.12 8.78
N HIS A 158 18.90 -8.45 7.81
CA HIS A 158 20.27 -7.91 7.72
C HIS A 158 20.72 -7.59 6.28
N HIS A 159 19.80 -7.29 5.36
CA HIS A 159 20.10 -7.15 3.93
C HIS A 159 19.47 -5.89 3.30
N PHE A 160 19.03 -4.93 4.10
CA PHE A 160 18.46 -3.68 3.58
C PHE A 160 19.51 -2.90 2.79
N GLU A 161 20.70 -2.69 3.36
CA GLU A 161 21.78 -1.92 2.73
C GLU A 161 22.31 -2.59 1.47
N GLU A 162 22.50 -3.91 1.48
CA GLU A 162 22.89 -4.68 0.29
C GLU A 162 21.93 -4.46 -0.88
N ASN A 163 20.62 -4.39 -0.59
CA ASN A 163 19.59 -4.19 -1.60
C ASN A 163 19.38 -2.71 -1.99
N HIS A 164 19.82 -1.76 -1.16
CA HIS A 164 19.56 -0.33 -1.33
C HIS A 164 20.79 0.55 -1.04
N PRO A 165 21.94 0.28 -1.67
CA PRO A 165 23.20 0.94 -1.31
C PRO A 165 23.15 2.45 -1.55
N ASN A 166 22.58 2.94 -2.66
CA ASN A 166 22.51 4.38 -2.91
C ASN A 166 21.51 5.05 -1.96
N LEU A 167 20.38 4.40 -1.67
CA LEU A 167 19.41 4.93 -0.71
C LEU A 167 20.03 5.09 0.68
N CYS A 168 20.77 4.10 1.16
CA CYS A 168 21.49 4.19 2.44
C CYS A 168 22.49 5.34 2.41
N ALA A 169 23.33 5.42 1.38
CA ALA A 169 24.35 6.45 1.26
C ALA A 169 23.76 7.88 1.26
N VAL A 170 22.64 8.11 0.55
CA VAL A 170 21.96 9.43 0.55
C VAL A 170 21.39 9.76 1.93
N VAL A 171 20.72 8.81 2.58
CA VAL A 171 20.05 9.04 3.87
C VAL A 171 21.05 9.25 5.00
N ASN A 172 22.18 8.52 4.96
CA ASN A 172 23.28 8.65 5.92
C ASN A 172 24.16 9.88 5.67
N ASN A 173 23.87 10.69 4.64
CA ASN A 173 24.67 11.85 4.21
C ASN A 173 26.09 11.49 3.75
N GLU A 174 26.29 10.27 3.24
CA GLU A 174 27.55 9.82 2.66
C GLU A 174 27.74 10.35 1.23
N ILE A 175 26.63 10.64 0.54
CA ILE A 175 26.63 11.30 -0.77
C ILE A 175 25.74 12.54 -0.79
N ASP A 176 26.13 13.51 -1.60
CA ASP A 176 25.40 14.77 -1.77
C ASP A 176 24.08 14.54 -2.54
N PRO A 177 22.91 14.85 -1.95
CA PRO A 177 21.62 14.64 -2.62
C PRO A 177 21.43 15.50 -3.87
N LEU A 178 22.26 16.54 -4.09
CA LEU A 178 22.24 17.36 -5.30
C LEU A 178 23.04 16.74 -6.46
N LYS A 179 23.95 15.79 -6.18
CA LYS A 179 24.78 15.09 -7.17
C LYS A 179 24.11 13.80 -7.66
N ARG A 180 22.85 13.93 -8.07
CA ARG A 180 21.99 12.82 -8.53
C ARG A 180 21.36 13.18 -9.87
N GLY A 181 20.84 12.17 -10.58
CA GLY A 181 20.11 12.37 -11.84
C GLY A 181 18.91 13.30 -11.65
N PHE A 182 18.44 13.93 -12.74
CA PHE A 182 17.36 14.92 -12.64
C PHE A 182 16.06 14.34 -12.07
N ALA A 183 15.37 13.51 -12.86
CA ALA A 183 14.08 12.96 -12.47
C ALA A 183 13.94 11.50 -12.91
N SER A 184 13.23 10.73 -12.09
CA SER A 184 12.83 9.36 -12.39
C SER A 184 11.34 9.28 -12.71
N PHE A 185 10.96 8.28 -13.50
CA PHE A 185 9.57 7.96 -13.82
C PHE A 185 9.38 6.44 -13.84
N VAL A 186 8.49 5.91 -13.00
CA VAL A 186 8.23 4.47 -12.91
C VAL A 186 6.73 4.20 -13.01
N ALA A 187 6.27 3.89 -14.22
CA ALA A 187 4.89 3.51 -14.50
C ALA A 187 4.83 2.37 -15.54
N SER A 188 3.84 1.47 -15.37
CA SER A 188 3.61 0.37 -16.32
C SER A 188 2.20 0.34 -16.92
N ASN A 189 1.25 1.09 -16.35
CA ASN A 189 -0.09 1.25 -16.94
C ASN A 189 -0.05 2.38 -17.99
N PRO A 190 -0.26 2.12 -19.28
CA PRO A 190 -0.24 3.17 -20.31
C PRO A 190 -1.46 4.10 -20.25
N ASN A 191 -2.55 3.67 -19.61
CA ASN A 191 -3.85 4.37 -19.61
C ASN A 191 -3.89 5.48 -18.54
N ALA A 192 -3.01 6.47 -18.69
CA ALA A 192 -2.93 7.65 -17.83
C ALA A 192 -2.47 8.87 -18.67
N PRO A 193 -3.34 9.46 -19.50
CA PRO A 193 -2.95 10.45 -20.51
C PRO A 193 -2.30 11.71 -19.91
N ILE A 194 -2.83 12.22 -18.79
CA ILE A 194 -2.27 13.41 -18.11
C ILE A 194 -0.83 13.14 -17.64
N ARG A 195 -0.60 11.98 -17.02
CA ARG A 195 0.74 11.55 -16.58
C ARG A 195 1.71 11.46 -17.76
N ASN A 196 1.28 10.82 -18.84
CA ASN A 196 2.14 10.60 -20.01
C ASN A 196 2.48 11.92 -20.71
N ALA A 197 1.50 12.82 -20.85
CA ALA A 197 1.71 14.14 -21.43
C ALA A 197 2.64 15.00 -20.56
N PHE A 198 2.50 14.93 -19.23
CA PHE A 198 3.41 15.64 -18.31
C PHE A 198 4.83 15.10 -18.39
N TYR A 199 5.01 13.78 -18.51
CA TYR A 199 6.33 13.18 -18.77
C TYR A 199 6.95 13.79 -20.04
N ASP A 200 6.21 13.81 -21.16
CA ASP A 200 6.73 14.32 -22.43
C ASP A 200 7.09 15.81 -22.35
N ALA A 201 6.24 16.62 -21.71
CA ALA A 201 6.50 18.03 -21.49
C ALA A 201 7.76 18.25 -20.65
N LEU A 202 7.92 17.54 -19.53
CA LEU A 202 9.09 17.69 -18.68
C LEU A 202 10.36 17.17 -19.35
N ASN A 203 10.27 16.02 -20.01
CA ASN A 203 11.39 15.39 -20.73
C ASN A 203 11.90 16.26 -21.90
N SER A 204 11.05 17.12 -22.46
CA SER A 204 11.46 18.08 -23.50
C SER A 204 12.35 19.21 -22.96
N ILE A 205 12.36 19.44 -21.65
CA ILE A 205 13.15 20.47 -20.98
C ILE A 205 14.44 19.87 -20.40
N GLU A 206 14.33 18.74 -19.70
CA GLU A 206 15.45 18.02 -19.11
C GLU A 206 15.13 16.51 -19.10
N PRO A 207 16.05 15.63 -19.56
CA PRO A 207 15.81 14.20 -19.64
C PRO A 207 15.27 13.57 -18.34
N VAL A 208 14.13 12.88 -18.45
CA VAL A 208 13.52 12.10 -17.36
C VAL A 208 13.81 10.63 -17.61
N THR A 209 14.29 9.91 -16.59
CA THR A 209 14.64 8.49 -16.76
C THR A 209 13.45 7.58 -16.45
N GLY A 210 13.00 6.83 -17.46
CA GLY A 210 11.90 5.88 -17.35
C GLY A 210 12.35 4.48 -16.98
N GLY A 211 11.95 4.00 -15.79
CA GLY A 211 12.27 2.66 -15.28
C GLY A 211 11.11 1.65 -15.35
N GLY A 212 9.90 2.08 -15.73
CA GLY A 212 8.76 1.19 -15.96
C GLY A 212 8.54 0.88 -17.45
N SER A 213 7.46 0.16 -17.78
CA SER A 213 7.13 -0.15 -19.19
C SER A 213 6.71 1.08 -20.01
N VAL A 214 6.16 2.10 -19.35
CA VAL A 214 5.71 3.34 -20.01
C VAL A 214 6.88 4.31 -20.06
N LYS A 215 7.18 4.84 -21.26
CA LYS A 215 8.27 5.80 -21.50
C LYS A 215 9.64 5.30 -20.99
N ASN A 216 9.91 4.01 -21.15
CA ASN A 216 11.16 3.40 -20.71
C ASN A 216 12.38 4.00 -21.43
N THR A 217 13.44 4.30 -20.68
CA THR A 217 14.70 4.80 -21.24
C THR A 217 15.90 3.92 -20.88
N LEU A 218 15.72 2.93 -20.00
CA LEU A 218 16.78 2.03 -19.52
C LEU A 218 16.98 0.80 -20.41
N GLY A 219 16.02 0.49 -21.27
CA GLY A 219 15.97 -0.77 -22.04
C GLY A 219 15.46 -1.97 -21.24
N TYR A 220 15.11 -1.79 -19.96
CA TYR A 220 14.54 -2.82 -19.09
C TYR A 220 13.68 -2.22 -17.98
N ASN A 221 12.82 -3.03 -17.37
CA ASN A 221 12.01 -2.64 -16.22
C ASN A 221 12.77 -2.83 -14.91
N VAL A 222 12.82 -1.77 -14.08
CA VAL A 222 13.50 -1.83 -12.78
C VAL A 222 12.79 -2.78 -11.82
N LYS A 223 13.57 -3.56 -11.07
CA LYS A 223 13.04 -4.49 -10.05
C LYS A 223 12.93 -3.82 -8.68
N ASN A 224 13.99 -3.12 -8.25
CA ASN A 224 14.00 -2.37 -7.00
C ASN A 224 13.67 -0.89 -7.25
N LYS A 225 12.39 -0.54 -7.09
CA LYS A 225 11.92 0.85 -7.25
C LYS A 225 12.56 1.78 -6.20
N ASN A 226 12.70 1.36 -4.95
CA ASN A 226 13.22 2.21 -3.88
C ASN A 226 14.66 2.66 -4.18
N GLU A 227 15.51 1.70 -4.57
CA GLU A 227 16.90 1.97 -4.93
C GLU A 227 16.99 2.83 -6.18
N PHE A 228 16.22 2.51 -7.24
CA PHE A 228 16.20 3.31 -8.46
C PHE A 228 15.83 4.78 -8.19
N LEU A 229 14.76 5.04 -7.43
CA LEU A 229 14.32 6.40 -7.13
C LEU A 229 15.35 7.19 -6.32
N SER A 230 16.14 6.52 -5.47
CA SER A 230 17.15 7.17 -4.62
C SER A 230 18.25 7.87 -5.42
N GLN A 231 18.49 7.42 -6.66
CA GLN A 231 19.52 7.93 -7.57
C GLN A 231 19.13 9.23 -8.29
N TYR A 232 17.90 9.74 -8.08
CA TYR A 232 17.37 10.94 -8.73
C TYR A 232 16.93 12.00 -7.72
N LYS A 233 17.00 13.26 -8.14
CA LYS A 233 16.56 14.40 -7.33
C LYS A 233 15.04 14.47 -7.21
N PHE A 234 14.34 14.12 -8.30
CA PHE A 234 12.88 14.13 -8.38
C PHE A 234 12.32 12.78 -8.83
N ASN A 235 11.04 12.54 -8.52
CA ASN A 235 10.26 11.41 -9.03
C ASN A 235 8.91 11.93 -9.54
N LEU A 236 8.50 11.48 -10.72
CA LEU A 236 7.20 11.80 -11.29
C LEU A 236 6.11 10.92 -10.67
N CYS A 237 5.52 11.41 -9.58
CA CYS A 237 4.48 10.76 -8.79
C CYS A 237 3.06 11.11 -9.26
N PHE A 238 2.64 10.64 -10.44
CA PHE A 238 1.27 10.88 -10.95
C PHE A 238 0.38 9.64 -10.86
N GLU A 239 -0.82 9.84 -10.31
CA GLU A 239 -1.84 8.80 -10.27
C GLU A 239 -2.30 8.47 -11.69
N ASN A 240 -2.94 7.31 -11.85
CA ASN A 240 -3.50 6.94 -13.15
C ASN A 240 -4.72 7.82 -13.53
N THR A 241 -5.44 8.33 -12.54
CA THR A 241 -6.65 9.13 -12.69
C THR A 241 -6.75 10.15 -11.55
N GLN A 242 -7.53 11.21 -11.76
CA GLN A 242 -7.83 12.20 -10.72
C GLN A 242 -8.99 11.73 -9.84
N GLY A 243 -8.88 11.91 -8.53
CA GLY A 243 -9.96 11.69 -7.56
C GLY A 243 -9.67 12.45 -6.26
N TYR A 244 -10.68 13.09 -5.68
CA TYR A 244 -10.50 13.78 -4.39
C TYR A 244 -10.21 12.76 -3.29
N GLY A 245 -9.15 13.00 -2.52
CA GLY A 245 -8.67 12.05 -1.51
C GLY A 245 -7.97 10.80 -2.05
N TYR A 246 -7.95 10.57 -3.37
CA TYR A 246 -7.32 9.40 -4.02
C TYR A 246 -5.80 9.55 -4.06
N LEU A 247 -5.17 9.09 -2.97
CA LEU A 247 -3.73 9.06 -2.79
C LEU A 247 -3.28 7.61 -2.55
N LYS A 248 -2.60 7.03 -3.54
CA LYS A 248 -1.82 5.80 -3.38
C LYS A 248 -0.41 6.16 -2.90
N ALA A 249 0.45 5.15 -2.72
CA ALA A 249 1.87 5.42 -2.61
C ALA A 249 2.52 5.36 -3.99
N MET A 250 3.06 6.48 -4.40
CA MET A 250 3.73 6.60 -5.70
C MET A 250 5.24 6.73 -5.62
N ALA A 251 5.82 6.61 -4.42
CA ALA A 251 7.26 6.52 -4.16
C ALA A 251 7.56 5.54 -3.02
#